data_AF-A0A382DRN1-F1
#
_entry.id   AF-A0A382DRN1-F1
#
_cell.length_a   1.000
_cell.length_b   1.000
_cell.length_c   1.000
_cell.angle_alpha   90.00
_cell.angle_beta   90.00
_cell.angle_gamma   90.00
#
_symmetry.space_group_name_H-M   'P 1'
#
loop_
_entity.id
_entity.type
_entity.pdbx_description
1 polymer ?
#
loop_
_entity_poly.entity_id
_entity_poly.type
_entity_poly.pdbx_seq_one_letter_code
_entity_poly.pdbx_strand_id
1 'polypeptide(L)' 'VNSLFRIIIRLQDGLWVYDDATFGVKEQPFVFGSDLILEKMVARGGEELDRVNVLFSSIP' A
#
# COMPACT_ATOMS: atom_id res chain seq x y z
N VAL A 1 -7.81 21.20 -7.93
CA VAL A 1 -7.13 20.31 -8.89
C VAL A 1 -7.09 18.94 -8.25
N ASN A 2 -7.58 17.89 -8.92
CA ASN A 2 -7.50 16.53 -8.39
C ASN A 2 -6.08 16.01 -8.61
N SER A 3 -5.49 15.42 -7.58
CA SER A 3 -4.16 14.80 -7.66
C SER A 3 -4.31 13.29 -7.50
N LEU A 4 -3.61 12.53 -8.33
CA LEU A 4 -3.51 11.08 -8.21
C LEU A 4 -2.14 10.71 -7.63
N PHE A 5 -2.16 9.85 -6.63
CA PHE A 5 -0.97 9.32 -5.98
C PHE A 5 -0.92 7.82 -6.20
N ARG A 6 0.30 7.32 -6.38
CA ARG A 6 0.60 5.90 -6.49
C ARG A 6 1.68 5.57 -5.48
N ILE A 7 1.44 4.53 -4.69
CA ILE A 7 2.45 3.90 -3.84
C ILE A 7 2.56 2.42 -4.22
N ILE A 8 3.79 1.91 -4.20
CA ILE A 8 4.06 0.48 -4.39
C ILE A 8 4.22 -0.11 -2.99
N ILE A 9 3.39 -1.09 -2.68
CA ILE A 9 3.40 -1.78 -1.39
C ILE A 9 3.86 -3.21 -1.59
N ARG A 10 4.43 -3.80 -0.54
CA ARG A 10 4.84 -5.20 -0.52
C ARG A 10 4.52 -5.85 0.81
N LEU A 11 4.37 -7.16 0.81
CA LEU A 11 4.23 -7.96 2.02
C LEU A 11 5.63 -8.30 2.55
N GLN A 12 5.89 -7.97 3.82
CA GLN A 12 7.14 -8.26 4.50
C GLN A 12 6.83 -8.67 5.94
N ASP A 13 7.29 -9.86 6.34
CA ASP A 13 7.04 -10.44 7.67
C ASP A 13 5.56 -10.43 8.09
N GLY A 14 4.65 -10.64 7.12
CA GLY A 14 3.21 -10.65 7.34
C GLY A 14 2.56 -9.26 7.40
N LEU A 15 3.31 -8.19 7.14
CA LEU A 15 2.82 -6.82 7.14
C LEU A 15 2.95 -6.18 5.75
N TRP A 16 1.93 -5.44 5.35
CA TRP A 16 2.05 -4.56 4.19
C TRP A 16 2.90 -3.35 4.56
N VAL A 17 3.94 -3.11 3.77
CA VAL A 17 4.89 -2.01 3.97
C VAL A 17 5.10 -1.22 2.69
N TYR A 18 5.53 0.03 2.84
CA TYR A 18 5.91 0.91 1.73
C TYR A 18 7.25 1.60 2.01
N ASP A 19 7.89 2.02 0.91
CA ASP A 19 9.09 2.84 0.95
C ASP A 19 8.76 4.19 0.30
N ASP A 20 9.34 5.28 0.81
CA ASP A 20 9.29 6.60 0.20
C ASP A 20 10.68 7.25 0.24
N ALA A 21 11.36 7.23 -0.91
CA ALA A 21 12.71 7.79 -1.04
C ALA A 21 12.74 9.31 -0.82
N THR A 22 11.64 10.02 -1.06
CA THR A 22 11.55 11.48 -0.90
C THR A 22 11.70 11.88 0.56
N PHE A 23 11.13 11.08 1.45
CA PHE A 23 11.11 11.32 2.89
C PHE A 23 12.03 10.37 3.67
N GLY A 24 12.81 9.53 2.99
CA GLY A 24 13.71 8.55 3.61
C GLY A 24 13.00 7.43 4.37
N VAL A 25 11.75 7.16 4.01
CA VAL A 25 10.92 6.11 4.62
C VAL A 25 11.27 4.76 4.02
N LYS A 26 11.49 3.76 4.86
CA LYS A 26 11.84 2.40 4.44
C LYS A 26 11.09 1.39 5.27
N GLU A 27 10.42 0.45 4.60
CA GLU A 27 9.68 -0.68 5.19
C GLU A 27 8.64 -0.23 6.22
N GLN A 28 8.04 0.94 6.01
CA GLN A 28 7.10 1.50 6.96
C GLN A 28 5.77 0.74 6.87
N PRO A 29 5.27 0.17 7.98
CA PRO A 29 3.97 -0.47 8.00
C PRO A 29 2.84 0.55 7.86
N PHE A 30 1.74 0.09 7.26
CA PHE A 30 0.48 0.83 7.24
C PHE A 30 -0.15 0.92 8.63
N VAL A 31 -0.89 2.00 8.90
CA VAL A 31 -1.58 2.21 10.18
C VAL A 31 -2.68 1.18 10.36
N PHE A 32 -2.89 0.73 11.59
CA PHE A 32 -3.91 -0.26 11.96
C PHE A 32 -5.28 0.06 11.36
N GLY A 33 -5.86 -0.90 10.63
CA GLY A 33 -7.11 -0.80 9.89
C GLY A 33 -6.93 -0.63 8.37
N SER A 34 -5.84 -0.01 7.91
CA SER A 34 -5.53 0.06 6.48
C SER A 34 -4.86 -1.22 5.95
N ASP A 35 -4.12 -1.92 6.79
CA ASP A 35 -3.65 -3.29 6.59
C ASP A 35 -4.79 -4.27 6.25
N LEU A 36 -5.88 -4.27 7.03
CA LEU A 36 -7.03 -5.15 6.81
C LEU A 36 -7.74 -4.87 5.48
N ILE A 37 -7.79 -3.60 5.06
CA ILE A 37 -8.36 -3.22 3.76
C ILE A 37 -7.46 -3.77 2.64
N LEU A 38 -6.14 -3.62 2.76
CA LEU A 38 -5.18 -4.12 1.79
C LEU A 38 -5.24 -5.65 1.67
N GLU A 39 -5.30 -6.38 2.80
CA GLU A 39 -5.49 -7.83 2.82
C GLU A 39 -6.74 -8.26 2.05
N LYS A 40 -7.89 -7.61 2.30
CA LYS A 40 -9.15 -7.93 1.61
C LYS A 40 -9.11 -7.60 0.12
N MET A 41 -8.40 -6.53 -0.26
CA MET A 41 -8.23 -6.16 -1.67
C MET A 41 -7.35 -7.17 -2.40
N VAL A 42 -6.24 -7.59 -1.80
CA VAL A 42 -5.34 -8.60 -2.38
C VAL A 42 -6.01 -9.97 -2.45
N ALA A 43 -6.75 -10.38 -1.43
CA ALA A 43 -7.45 -11.67 -1.41
C ALA A 43 -8.45 -11.86 -2.58
N ARG A 44 -8.94 -10.77 -3.17
CA ARG A 44 -9.80 -10.81 -4.36
C ARG A 44 -9.06 -11.03 -5.68
N GLY A 45 -7.73 -10.90 -5.69
CA GLY A 45 -6.90 -11.06 -6.88
C GLY A 45 -6.79 -12.49 -7.40
N GLY A 46 -7.16 -13.49 -6.59
CA GLY A 46 -7.14 -14.92 -6.98
C GLY A 46 -5.74 -15.56 -7.01
N GLU A 47 -4.68 -14.77 -6.83
CA GLU A 47 -3.29 -15.20 -6.74
C GLU A 47 -2.66 -14.63 -5.46
N GLU A 48 -1.66 -15.32 -4.91
CA GLU A 48 -0.88 -14.82 -3.78
C GLU A 48 0.05 -13.73 -4.28
N LEU A 49 -0.36 -12.46 -4.10
CA LEU A 49 0.42 -11.29 -4.49
C LEU A 49 1.28 -10.83 -3.30
N ASP A 50 2.58 -10.68 -3.53
CA ASP A 50 3.53 -10.12 -2.57
C ASP A 50 3.76 -8.61 -2.78
N ARG A 51 3.26 -8.05 -3.90
CA ARG A 51 3.41 -6.64 -4.29
C ARG A 51 2.17 -6.12 -4.99
N VAL A 52 1.80 -4.89 -4.68
CA VAL A 52 0.60 -4.24 -5.24
C VAL A 52 0.82 -2.75 -5.46
N ASN A 53 0.15 -2.21 -6.49
CA ASN A 53 0.06 -0.76 -6.68
C ASN A 53 -1.22 -0.26 -6.00
N VAL A 54 -1.08 0.67 -5.06
CA VAL A 54 -2.22 1.37 -4.46
C VAL A 54 -2.32 2.74 -5.10
N LEU A 55 -3.46 3.03 -5.72
CA LEU A 55 -3.77 4.33 -6.30
C LEU A 55 -4.85 5.01 -5.46
N PHE A 56 -4.64 6.27 -5.12
CA PHE A 56 -5.63 7.10 -4.44
C PHE A 56 -5.64 8.50 -5.04
N SER A 57 -6.83 9.10 -5.10
CA SER A 57 -7.00 10.50 -5.47
C SER A 57 -7.16 11.36 -4.22
N SER A 58 -6.49 12.50 -4.16
CA SER A 58 -6.87 13.56 -3.22
C SER A 58 -7.69 14.63 -3.94
N ILE A 59 -8.72 15.09 -3.24
CA ILE A 59 -9.40 16.34 -3.52
C ILE A 59 -8.84 17.34 -2.49
N PRO A 60 -8.46 18.57 -2.88
CA PRO A 60 -7.95 19.58 -1.94
C PRO A 60 -8.88 19.84 -0.76
#